data_AF-A0A7R9PSI5-F1
#
_entry.id   AF-A0A7R9PSI5-F1
#
_cell.length_a   1.000
_cell.length_b   1.000
_cell.length_c   1.000
_cell.angle_alpha   90.00
_cell.angle_beta   90.00
_cell.angle_gamma   90.00
#
_symmetry.space_group_name_H-M   'P 1'
#
loop_
_entity.id
_entity.type
_entity.pdbx_description
1 polymer ?
#
loop_
_entity_poly.entity_id
_entity_poly.type
_entity_poly.pdbx_seq_one_letter_code
_entity_poly.pdbx_strand_id
1 'polypeptide(L)'
;TISQVSDGQWKGETAGGCGNHPNTHLNNPRYQITLESSNNNNQLLLDLKGPKQYQVGLDIICVVASDPSAPGAFTKKHSGAFRSGFVVISLEDVPAGTYDIIPSTFLPNQEGPFFLTVKSSCPFKLAKLR
;
A
#
# COMPACT_ATOMS: atom_id res chain seq x y z
N THR A 1 11.79 -14.13 -4.54
CA THR A 1 10.80 -13.19 -3.99
C THR A 1 11.00 -13.05 -2.50
N ILE A 2 11.22 -11.82 -2.03
CA ILE A 2 11.40 -11.48 -0.62
C ILE A 2 10.04 -11.05 -0.07
N SER A 3 9.70 -11.41 1.17
CA SER A 3 8.41 -11.13 1.78
C SER A 3 8.57 -10.58 3.19
N GLN A 4 7.80 -9.55 3.54
CA GLN A 4 7.64 -9.04 4.90
C GLN A 4 6.15 -8.87 5.22
N VAL A 5 5.80 -9.05 6.50
CA VAL A 5 4.43 -8.86 7.00
C VAL A 5 4.49 -7.81 8.11
N SER A 6 3.55 -6.88 8.10
CA SER A 6 3.32 -5.95 9.22
C SER A 6 1.90 -6.10 9.73
N ASP A 7 1.76 -6.22 11.04
CA ASP A 7 0.51 -5.98 11.74
C ASP A 7 0.22 -4.47 11.82
N GLY A 8 -1.06 -4.13 11.74
CA GLY A 8 -1.53 -2.75 11.85
C GLY A 8 -2.98 -2.71 12.29
N GLN A 9 -3.50 -1.50 12.48
CA GLN A 9 -4.91 -1.29 12.80
C GLN A 9 -5.37 0.08 12.30
N TRP A 10 -6.64 0.16 11.95
CA TRP A 10 -7.37 1.43 11.86
C TRP A 10 -7.98 1.71 13.24
N LYS A 11 -7.63 2.85 13.85
CA LYS A 11 -8.10 3.23 15.18
C LYS A 11 -8.09 4.75 15.38
N GLY A 12 -9.15 5.30 15.96
CA GLY A 12 -9.31 6.74 16.16
C GLY A 12 -9.16 7.49 14.84
N GLU A 13 -8.31 8.52 14.84
CA GLU A 13 -8.06 9.35 13.66
C GLU A 13 -7.55 8.57 12.44
N THR A 14 -6.88 7.44 12.67
CA THR A 14 -6.33 6.61 11.58
C THR A 14 -7.38 5.75 10.88
N ALA A 15 -8.63 5.68 11.37
CA ALA A 15 -9.74 5.07 10.66
C ALA A 15 -10.33 6.05 9.61
N GLY A 16 -9.50 6.42 8.64
CA GLY A 16 -9.74 7.57 7.76
C GLY A 16 -10.66 7.33 6.57
N GLY A 17 -10.92 6.06 6.22
CA GLY A 17 -11.71 5.69 5.04
C GLY A 17 -10.98 5.90 3.71
N CYS A 18 -11.63 5.58 2.58
CA CYS A 18 -11.01 5.63 1.25
C CYS A 18 -10.89 7.07 0.72
N GLY A 19 -10.27 7.22 -0.46
CA GLY A 19 -10.03 8.53 -1.10
C GLY A 19 -11.28 9.39 -1.37
N ASN A 20 -12.49 8.82 -1.28
CA ASN A 20 -13.75 9.57 -1.33
C ASN A 20 -13.99 10.44 -0.09
N HIS A 21 -13.20 10.26 0.98
CA HIS A 21 -13.27 11.02 2.22
C HIS A 21 -11.98 11.84 2.42
N PRO A 22 -11.70 12.85 1.58
CA PRO A 22 -10.38 13.49 1.50
C PRO A 22 -9.92 14.12 2.82
N ASN A 23 -10.85 14.62 3.63
CA ASN A 23 -10.57 15.24 4.93
C ASN A 23 -9.97 14.27 5.94
N THR A 24 -10.26 12.97 5.83
CA THR A 24 -9.84 11.94 6.80
C THR A 24 -8.96 10.87 6.16
N HIS A 25 -8.99 10.69 4.84
CA HIS A 25 -8.22 9.68 4.14
C HIS A 25 -6.71 9.84 4.37
N LEU A 26 -6.26 11.10 4.44
CA LEU A 26 -4.90 11.46 4.76
C LEU A 26 -4.49 11.08 6.18
N ASN A 27 -5.37 10.54 7.03
CA ASN A 27 -5.05 10.07 8.37
C ASN A 27 -4.78 8.56 8.47
N ASN A 28 -5.14 7.77 7.43
CA ASN A 28 -4.94 6.32 7.44
C ASN A 28 -3.48 5.91 7.69
N PRO A 29 -3.21 4.72 8.27
CA PRO A 29 -1.85 4.22 8.43
C PRO A 29 -1.05 4.31 7.13
N ARG A 30 0.25 4.59 7.25
CA ARG A 30 1.12 4.75 6.07
C ARG A 30 2.39 3.96 6.25
N TYR A 31 2.70 3.15 5.25
CA TYR A 31 3.94 2.39 5.18
C TYR A 31 4.77 2.91 4.02
N GLN A 32 6.08 2.99 4.20
CA GLN A 32 7.00 3.36 3.16
C GLN A 32 7.84 2.15 2.79
N ILE A 33 7.85 1.82 1.49
CA ILE A 33 8.69 0.79 0.91
C ILE A 33 9.77 1.45 0.05
N THR A 34 11.02 1.05 0.23
CA THR A 34 12.12 1.43 -0.66
C THR A 34 12.64 0.17 -1.34
N LEU A 35 12.46 0.09 -2.67
CA LEU A 35 12.98 -0.99 -3.50
C LEU A 35 14.47 -0.78 -3.76
N GLU A 36 15.30 -1.68 -3.25
CA GLU A 36 16.76 -1.62 -3.33
C GLU A 36 17.24 -2.43 -4.54
N SER A 37 17.06 -1.85 -5.73
CA SER A 37 17.39 -2.43 -7.03
C SER A 37 17.99 -1.38 -7.95
N SER A 38 18.78 -1.80 -8.94
CA SER A 38 19.24 -0.95 -10.05
C SER A 38 18.35 -1.06 -11.29
N ASN A 39 17.33 -1.91 -11.25
CA ASN A 39 16.50 -2.24 -12.41
C ASN A 39 15.15 -1.53 -12.35
N ASN A 40 14.54 -1.37 -13.53
CA ASN A 40 13.21 -0.79 -13.67
C ASN A 40 12.08 -1.82 -13.75
N ASN A 41 12.40 -3.12 -13.72
CA ASN A 41 11.47 -4.21 -13.97
C ASN A 41 11.10 -5.01 -12.70
N ASN A 42 10.99 -4.35 -11.54
CA ASN A 42 10.74 -5.05 -10.29
C ASN A 42 9.25 -5.44 -10.19
N GLN A 43 8.98 -6.61 -9.61
CA GLN A 43 7.62 -7.05 -9.30
C GLN A 43 7.32 -6.71 -7.84
N LEU A 44 6.16 -6.10 -7.59
CA LEU A 44 5.67 -5.76 -6.26
C LEU A 44 4.27 -6.35 -6.07
N LEU A 45 4.12 -7.21 -5.06
CA LEU A 45 2.85 -7.86 -4.71
C LEU A 45 2.47 -7.46 -3.29
N LEU A 46 1.29 -6.87 -3.13
CA LEU A 46 0.77 -6.41 -1.85
C LEU A 46 -0.52 -7.14 -1.51
N ASP A 47 -0.57 -7.76 -0.33
CA ASP A 47 -1.77 -8.40 0.22
C ASP A 47 -2.24 -7.59 1.43
N LEU A 48 -3.51 -7.20 1.48
CA LEU A 48 -4.13 -6.57 2.66
C LEU A 48 -5.26 -7.45 3.17
N LYS A 49 -5.13 -7.92 4.41
CA LYS A 49 -6.16 -8.68 5.13
C LYS A 49 -6.70 -7.84 6.28
N GLY A 50 -8.02 -7.65 6.35
CA GLY A 50 -8.72 -6.95 7.42
C GLY A 50 -9.99 -7.70 7.85
N PRO A 51 -10.82 -7.08 8.71
CA PRO A 51 -12.06 -7.70 9.18
C PRO A 51 -13.04 -7.92 8.02
N LYS A 52 -13.68 -9.10 7.97
CA LYS A 52 -14.56 -9.50 6.85
C LYS A 52 -15.75 -8.54 6.65
N GLN A 53 -16.20 -7.88 7.71
CA GLN A 53 -17.29 -6.90 7.66
C GLN A 53 -16.92 -5.60 6.94
N TYR A 54 -15.63 -5.29 6.75
CA TYR A 54 -15.18 -4.06 6.09
C TYR A 54 -14.71 -4.32 4.68
N GLN A 55 -15.06 -3.42 3.77
CA GLN A 55 -14.47 -3.36 2.44
C GLN A 55 -13.13 -2.64 2.57
N VAL A 56 -12.04 -3.28 2.17
CA VAL A 56 -10.67 -2.79 2.33
C VAL A 56 -10.01 -2.54 0.96
N GLY A 57 -9.00 -1.66 0.94
CA GLY A 57 -8.27 -1.28 -0.27
C GLY A 57 -6.89 -0.71 0.06
N LEU A 58 -6.05 -0.60 -0.97
CA LEU A 58 -4.70 -0.03 -0.90
C LEU A 58 -4.55 1.10 -1.92
N ASP A 59 -3.92 2.18 -1.50
CA ASP A 59 -3.29 3.15 -2.39
C ASP A 59 -1.77 2.97 -2.35
N ILE A 60 -1.11 3.05 -3.51
CA ILE A 60 0.34 3.04 -3.66
C ILE A 60 0.74 4.34 -4.35
N ILE A 61 1.55 5.17 -3.70
CA ILE A 61 1.96 6.48 -4.20
C ILE A 61 3.47 6.45 -4.39
N CYS A 62 3.95 6.81 -5.58
CA CYS A 62 5.39 6.99 -5.80
C CYS A 62 5.83 8.30 -5.13
N VAL A 63 6.77 8.19 -4.20
CA VAL A 63 7.44 9.35 -3.57
C VAL A 63 8.58 9.79 -4.47
N VAL A 64 9.42 8.84 -4.88
CA VAL A 64 10.52 9.07 -5.83
C VAL A 64 10.83 7.77 -6.56
N ALA A 65 10.88 7.83 -7.89
CA ALA A 65 11.42 6.76 -8.72
C ALA A 65 12.88 7.08 -9.04
N SER A 66 13.75 6.07 -8.96
CA SER A 66 15.16 6.19 -9.38
C SER A 66 15.28 6.56 -10.85
N ASP A 67 14.35 6.08 -11.68
CA ASP A 67 14.17 6.49 -13.07
C ASP A 67 12.71 6.91 -13.31
N PRO A 68 12.40 8.22 -13.24
CA PRO A 68 11.06 8.73 -13.50
C PRO A 68 10.59 8.58 -14.96
N SER A 69 11.51 8.30 -15.89
CA SER A 69 11.21 8.13 -17.32
C SER A 69 10.95 6.67 -17.71
N ALA A 70 11.15 5.74 -16.77
CA ALA A 70 10.90 4.32 -17.00
C ALA A 70 9.44 4.08 -17.40
N PRO A 71 9.15 3.16 -18.35
CA PRO A 71 7.78 2.91 -18.83
C PRO A 71 6.78 2.53 -17.73
N GLY A 72 7.24 1.84 -16.68
CA GLY A 72 6.41 1.45 -15.54
C GLY A 72 6.36 2.47 -14.40
N ALA A 73 6.98 3.65 -14.55
CA ALA A 73 6.86 4.73 -13.57
C ALA A 73 5.41 5.21 -13.44
N PHE A 74 4.96 5.48 -12.21
CA PHE A 74 3.60 5.95 -11.93
C PHE A 74 3.60 6.92 -10.76
N THR A 75 2.65 7.85 -10.72
CA THR A 75 2.44 8.69 -9.53
C THR A 75 1.60 7.97 -8.48
N LYS A 76 0.54 7.27 -8.90
CA LYS A 76 -0.38 6.54 -8.01
C LYS A 76 -0.95 5.29 -8.67
N LYS A 77 -1.12 4.22 -7.87
CA LYS A 77 -1.86 2.99 -8.20
C LYS A 77 -2.78 2.63 -7.02
N HIS A 78 -3.75 1.77 -7.28
CA HIS A 78 -4.74 1.33 -6.30
C HIS A 78 -5.01 -0.16 -6.47
N SER A 79 -5.46 -0.84 -5.41
CA SER A 79 -5.86 -2.27 -5.47
C SER A 79 -7.14 -2.55 -6.29
N GLY A 80 -7.77 -1.52 -6.86
CA GLY A 80 -9.04 -1.62 -7.57
C GLY A 80 -10.24 -1.45 -6.62
N ALA A 81 -11.35 -2.13 -6.94
CA ALA A 81 -12.55 -2.09 -6.11
C ALA A 81 -12.26 -2.58 -4.68
N PHE A 82 -12.77 -1.87 -3.68
CA PHE A 82 -12.66 -2.28 -2.28
C PHE A 82 -13.43 -3.59 -2.07
N ARG A 83 -12.83 -4.56 -1.39
CA ARG A 83 -13.41 -5.90 -1.20
C ARG A 83 -13.48 -6.26 0.28
N SER A 84 -14.46 -7.08 0.63
CA SER A 84 -14.67 -7.54 2.01
C SER A 84 -13.46 -8.35 2.53
N GLY A 85 -12.78 -7.80 3.53
CA GLY A 85 -11.72 -8.47 4.30
C GLY A 85 -10.39 -8.74 3.59
N PHE A 86 -10.34 -8.75 2.24
CA PHE A 86 -9.11 -9.09 1.53
C PHE A 86 -8.99 -8.43 0.15
N VAL A 87 -7.84 -7.84 -0.13
CA VAL A 87 -7.42 -7.44 -1.47
C VAL A 87 -5.97 -7.84 -1.73
N VAL A 88 -5.66 -8.07 -3.01
CA VAL A 88 -4.31 -8.28 -3.52
C VAL A 88 -4.10 -7.41 -4.75
N ILE A 89 -2.91 -6.85 -4.90
CA ILE A 89 -2.47 -6.15 -6.11
C ILE A 89 -1.08 -6.62 -6.50
N SER A 90 -0.93 -6.97 -7.78
CA SER A 90 0.35 -7.26 -8.41
C SER A 90 0.71 -6.11 -9.34
N LEU A 91 1.89 -5.53 -9.14
CA LEU A 91 2.48 -4.53 -10.00
C LEU A 91 3.72 -5.12 -10.64
N GLU A 92 3.79 -5.03 -11.96
CA GLU A 92 4.94 -5.42 -12.77
C GLU A 92 5.65 -4.15 -13.24
N ASP A 93 6.89 -4.33 -13.69
CA ASP A 93 7.74 -3.26 -14.19
C ASP A 93 7.87 -2.02 -13.29
N VAL A 94 7.87 -2.25 -11.97
CA VAL A 94 7.99 -1.17 -10.98
C VAL A 94 9.44 -0.70 -10.93
N PRO A 95 9.73 0.59 -11.18
CA PRO A 95 11.07 1.12 -11.03
C PRO A 95 11.61 0.97 -9.61
N ALA A 96 12.93 0.94 -9.46
CA ALA A 96 13.51 1.15 -8.14
C ALA A 96 13.11 2.54 -7.61
N GLY A 97 12.97 2.68 -6.29
CA GLY A 97 12.49 3.92 -5.71
C GLY A 97 11.79 3.73 -4.37
N THR A 98 11.19 4.82 -3.89
CA THR A 98 10.45 4.88 -2.65
C THR A 98 8.96 5.12 -2.94
N TYR A 99 8.12 4.30 -2.31
CA TYR A 99 6.68 4.32 -2.48
C TYR A 99 6.00 4.29 -1.12
N ASP A 100 4.90 5.02 -1.00
CA ASP A 100 4.02 4.95 0.15
C ASP A 100 2.85 4.01 -0.13
N ILE A 101 2.51 3.17 0.85
CA ILE A 101 1.39 2.24 0.84
C ILE A 101 0.41 2.69 1.93
N ILE A 102 -0.85 2.92 1.55
CA ILE A 102 -1.90 3.40 2.44
C ILE A 102 -3.03 2.35 2.45
N PRO A 103 -3.09 1.48 3.46
CA PRO A 103 -4.25 0.63 3.69
C PRO A 103 -5.41 1.44 4.29
N SER A 104 -6.60 1.28 3.73
CA SER A 104 -7.81 1.90 4.26
C SER A 104 -9.01 0.97 4.17
N THR A 105 -9.99 1.22 5.04
CA THR A 105 -11.37 0.78 4.83
C THR A 105 -12.08 1.68 3.82
N PHE A 106 -13.26 1.26 3.35
CA PHE A 106 -14.05 2.08 2.43
C PHE A 106 -14.65 3.29 3.14
N LEU A 107 -15.31 3.08 4.29
CA LEU A 107 -15.89 4.15 5.10
C LEU A 107 -14.96 4.54 6.26
N PRO A 108 -14.93 5.82 6.68
CA PRO A 108 -14.25 6.25 7.90
C PRO A 108 -14.85 5.63 9.15
N ASN A 109 -14.13 5.74 10.28
CA ASN A 109 -14.52 5.26 11.61
C ASN A 109 -14.74 3.74 11.71
N GLN A 110 -14.27 2.97 10.72
CA GLN A 110 -14.24 1.52 10.77
C GLN A 110 -12.94 1.06 11.42
N GLU A 111 -12.99 0.81 12.72
CA GLU A 111 -11.83 0.41 13.50
C GLU A 111 -11.60 -1.11 13.46
N GLY A 112 -10.35 -1.53 13.35
CA GLY A 112 -10.01 -2.94 13.41
C GLY A 112 -8.57 -3.25 12.98
N PRO A 113 -8.09 -4.47 13.31
CA PRO A 113 -6.76 -4.91 12.94
C PRO A 113 -6.68 -5.25 11.45
N PHE A 114 -5.48 -5.14 10.88
CA PHE A 114 -5.17 -5.66 9.55
C PHE A 114 -3.75 -6.23 9.51
N PHE A 115 -3.49 -7.03 8.47
CA PHE A 115 -2.16 -7.49 8.09
C PHE A 115 -1.85 -6.99 6.68
N LEU A 116 -0.73 -6.28 6.54
CA LEU A 116 -0.16 -5.88 5.26
C LEU A 116 1.02 -6.81 4.96
N THR A 117 0.94 -7.56 3.87
CA THR A 117 2.07 -8.36 3.37
C THR A 117 2.64 -7.67 2.13
N VAL A 118 3.95 -7.45 2.14
CA VAL A 118 4.70 -6.83 1.05
C VAL A 118 5.67 -7.87 0.50
N LYS A 119 5.58 -8.14 -0.80
CA LYS A 119 6.46 -9.07 -1.51
C LYS A 119 7.10 -8.37 -2.71
N SER A 120 8.39 -8.58 -2.91
CA SER A 120 9.12 -7.99 -4.04
C SER A 120 10.05 -9.00 -4.71
N SER A 121 10.32 -8.80 -6.01
CA SER A 121 11.38 -9.52 -6.72
C SER A 121 12.79 -9.06 -6.34
N CYS A 122 12.95 -7.88 -5.73
CA CYS A 122 14.22 -7.32 -5.25
C CYS A 122 14.23 -7.10 -3.74
N PRO A 123 15.41 -6.91 -3.11
CA PRO A 123 15.51 -6.46 -1.72
C PRO A 123 14.78 -5.13 -1.51
N PHE A 124 14.24 -4.95 -0.31
CA PHE A 124 13.55 -3.72 0.05
C PHE A 124 13.60 -3.46 1.56
N LYS A 125 13.44 -2.19 1.92
CA LYS A 125 13.15 -1.74 3.28
C LYS A 125 11.67 -1.40 3.41
N LEU A 126 11.08 -1.77 4.54
CA LEU A 126 9.71 -1.40 4.90
C LEU A 126 9.73 -0.66 6.23
N ALA A 127 9.13 0.52 6.28
CA ALA A 127 8.95 1.30 7.49
C ALA A 127 7.48 1.68 7.67
N LYS A 128 6.98 1.59 8.90
CA LYS A 128 5.68 2.17 9.26
C LYS A 128 5.90 3.63 9.65
N LEU A 129 5.29 4.56 8.93
CA LEU A 129 5.40 6.00 9.19
C LEU A 129 4.41 6.45 10.27
N ARG A 130 3.25 5.80 10.36
CA ARG A 130 2.22 5.98 11.38
C ARG A 130 1.24 4.80 11.38
#